data_AF-O97573-F1
#
_entry.id   AF-O97573-F1
#
_cell.length_a   1.000
_cell.length_b   1.000
_cell.length_c   1.000
_cell.angle_alpha   90.00
_cell.angle_beta   90.00
_cell.angle_gamma   90.00
#
_symmetry.space_group_name_H-M   'P 1'
#
loop_
_entity.id
_entity.type
_entity.pdbx_description
1 polymer ?
#
loop_
_entity_poly.entity_id
_entity_poly.type
_entity_poly.pdbx_seq_one_letter_code
_entity_poly.pdbx_strand_id
1 'polypeptide(L)' 'ESEYYLAMNKEGKLYAKKECNEDCNFKELILENHYNTYASAKWTHSGGEMFVALNQKGVPVRGKKTKKEQKTA' A
#
# COMPACT_ATOMS: atom_id res chain seq x y z
N GLU A 1 17.61 -0.55 12.86
CA GLU A 1 16.66 -0.23 11.77
C GLU A 1 17.19 -0.81 10.46
N SER A 2 16.35 -1.04 9.43
CA SER A 2 16.72 -1.88 8.28
C SER A 2 17.23 -1.14 7.03
N GLU A 3 17.03 0.19 6.93
CA GLU A 3 17.40 1.00 5.75
C GLU A 3 16.71 0.59 4.43
N TYR A 4 15.52 -0.03 4.52
CA TYR A 4 14.71 -0.37 3.35
C TYR A 4 13.53 0.59 3.17
N TYR A 5 13.21 0.89 1.92
CA TYR A 5 11.96 1.49 1.51
C TYR A 5 10.84 0.45 1.50
N LEU A 6 9.65 0.84 1.95
CA LEU A 6 8.41 0.10 1.68
C LEU A 6 8.08 0.21 0.19
N ALA A 7 7.83 -0.91 -0.49
CA ALA A 7 7.50 -0.92 -1.91
C ALA A 7 6.34 -1.88 -2.22
N MET A 8 5.58 -1.60 -3.28
CA MET A 8 4.53 -2.45 -3.79
C MET A 8 4.78 -2.75 -5.27
N ASN A 9 4.81 -4.03 -5.65
CA ASN A 9 4.96 -4.42 -7.05
C ASN A 9 3.60 -4.42 -7.80
N LYS A 10 3.63 -4.63 -9.12
CA LYS A 10 2.43 -4.75 -9.98
C LYS A 10 1.44 -5.84 -9.54
N GLU A 11 1.88 -6.85 -8.80
CA GLU A 11 0.99 -7.88 -8.25
C GLU A 11 0.26 -7.46 -6.98
N GLY A 12 0.58 -6.28 -6.44
CA GLY A 12 0.09 -5.78 -5.17
C GLY A 12 0.80 -6.39 -3.97
N LYS A 13 1.97 -7.03 -4.13
CA LYS A 13 2.74 -7.56 -3.00
C LYS A 13 3.58 -6.44 -2.39
N LEU A 14 3.44 -6.24 -1.07
CA LEU A 14 4.34 -5.39 -0.29
C LEU A 14 5.67 -6.09 -0.05
N TYR A 15 6.77 -5.34 -0.17
CA TYR A 15 8.11 -5.84 0.05
C TYR A 15 9.06 -4.71 0.46
N ALA A 16 10.20 -5.08 1.04
CA ALA A 16 11.27 -4.16 1.40
C ALA A 16 12.24 -4.00 0.22
N LYS A 17 12.65 -2.77 -0.09
CA LYS A 17 13.55 -2.45 -1.21
C LYS A 17 14.71 -1.55 -0.78
N LYS A 18 15.95 -1.85 -1.18
CA LYS A 18 17.13 -1.03 -0.84
C LYS A 18 17.22 0.27 -1.65
N GLU A 19 17.00 0.18 -2.95
CA GLU A 19 17.05 1.32 -3.86
C GLU A 19 15.66 1.62 -4.38
N CYS A 20 15.17 2.83 -4.15
CA CYS A 20 13.80 3.15 -4.49
C CYS A 20 13.58 3.34 -6.01
N ASN A 21 12.42 2.90 -6.49
CA ASN A 21 11.90 3.19 -7.82
C ASN A 21 10.39 3.48 -7.72
N GLU A 22 9.66 3.43 -8.83
CA GLU A 22 8.22 3.74 -8.83
C GLU A 22 7.36 2.84 -7.91
N ASP A 23 7.87 1.67 -7.49
CA ASP A 23 7.15 0.77 -6.57
C ASP A 23 7.05 1.36 -5.15
N CYS A 24 7.95 2.26 -4.75
CA CYS A 24 7.90 2.90 -3.42
C CYS A 24 7.20 4.25 -3.41
N ASN A 25 6.66 4.69 -4.54
CA ASN A 25 5.85 5.90 -4.61
C ASN A 25 4.41 5.58 -4.20
N PHE A 26 3.95 6.24 -3.14
CA PHE A 26 2.57 6.14 -2.66
C PHE A 26 1.88 7.51 -2.65
N LYS A 27 0.59 7.52 -2.95
CA LYS A 27 -0.29 8.67 -2.74
C LYS A 27 -0.83 8.59 -1.32
N GLU A 28 -0.52 9.61 -0.52
CA GLU A 28 -1.08 9.76 0.82
C GLU A 28 -2.39 10.52 0.75
N LEU A 29 -3.41 10.03 1.47
CA LEU A 29 -4.65 10.75 1.70
C LEU A 29 -5.01 10.67 3.19
N ILE A 30 -5.19 11.84 3.80
CA ILE A 30 -5.71 11.99 5.16
C ILE A 30 -7.23 11.85 5.11
N LEU A 31 -7.76 10.91 5.87
CA LEU A 31 -9.19 10.66 6.00
C LEU A 31 -9.81 11.52 7.11
N GLU A 32 -11.13 11.68 7.07
CA GLU A 32 -11.89 12.45 8.08
C GLU A 32 -11.74 11.88 9.51
N ASN A 33 -11.44 10.59 9.64
CA ASN A 33 -11.18 9.95 10.93
C ASN A 33 -9.74 10.15 11.42
N HIS A 34 -8.94 11.00 10.76
CA HIS A 34 -7.54 11.29 11.05
C HIS A 34 -6.58 10.12 10.82
N TYR A 35 -6.98 9.11 10.06
CA TYR A 35 -6.08 8.06 9.57
C TYR A 35 -5.61 8.38 8.16
N ASN A 36 -4.41 7.89 7.82
CA ASN A 36 -3.85 8.04 6.48
C ASN A 36 -4.07 6.75 5.68
N THR A 37 -4.23 6.91 4.37
CA THR A 37 -4.17 5.82 3.40
C THR A 37 -3.00 6.03 2.46
N TYR A 38 -2.40 4.93 2.02
CA TYR A 38 -1.28 4.94 1.07
C TYR A 38 -1.63 4.05 -0.12
N ALA A 39 -1.97 4.67 -1.25
CA ALA A 39 -2.22 3.96 -2.50
C ALA A 39 -0.95 3.91 -3.36
N SER A 40 -0.68 2.81 -4.07
CA SER A 40 0.41 2.81 -5.06
C SER A 40 0.19 3.92 -6.08
N ALA A 41 1.20 4.75 -6.30
CA ALA A 41 1.12 5.82 -7.28
C ALA A 41 1.07 5.28 -8.72
N LYS A 42 1.72 4.15 -8.97
CA LYS A 42 1.86 3.52 -10.29
C LYS A 42 0.89 2.37 -10.54
N TRP A 43 0.64 1.52 -9.54
CA TRP A 43 -0.01 0.23 -9.78
C TRP A 43 -1.49 0.25 -9.41
N THR A 44 -2.31 -0.18 -10.36
CA THR A 44 -3.77 -0.36 -10.21
C THR A 44 -4.16 -1.80 -10.54
N HIS A 45 -5.36 -2.20 -10.10
CA HIS A 45 -5.95 -3.49 -10.45
C HIS A 45 -7.40 -3.33 -10.87
N SER A 46 -7.72 -3.75 -12.11
CA SER A 46 -9.06 -3.64 -12.67
C SER A 46 -9.63 -2.21 -12.62
N GLY A 47 -8.76 -1.22 -12.83
CA GLY A 47 -9.11 0.21 -12.75
C GLY A 47 -9.13 0.79 -11.32
N GLY A 48 -9.05 -0.04 -10.28
CA GLY A 48 -9.02 0.38 -8.88
C GLY A 48 -7.60 0.60 -8.33
N GLU A 49 -7.48 1.52 -7.37
CA GLU A 49 -6.25 1.73 -6.61
C GLU A 49 -5.90 0.51 -5.75
N MET A 50 -4.60 0.31 -5.52
CA MET A 50 -4.09 -0.70 -4.60
C MET A 50 -3.46 -0.03 -3.39
N PHE A 51 -3.85 -0.44 -2.19
CA PHE A 51 -3.48 0.20 -0.94
C PHE A 51 -2.47 -0.62 -0.13
N VAL A 52 -1.62 0.07 0.62
CA VAL A 52 -0.88 -0.54 1.73
C VAL A 52 -1.89 -0.92 2.80
N ALA A 53 -1.95 -2.20 3.15
CA ALA A 53 -2.85 -2.69 4.18
C ALA A 53 -2.25 -3.91 4.90
N LEU A 54 -2.57 -4.01 6.18
CA LEU A 54 -2.32 -5.19 7.01
C LEU A 54 -3.68 -5.78 7.41
N ASN A 55 -3.73 -7.09 7.66
CA ASN A 55 -4.89 -7.69 8.32
C ASN A 55 -4.78 -7.54 9.85
N GLN A 56 -5.82 -7.96 10.58
CA GLN A 56 -5.86 -7.92 12.04
C GLN A 56 -4.73 -8.69 12.76
N LYS A 57 -4.01 -9.57 12.04
CA LYS A 57 -2.85 -10.29 12.55
C LYS A 57 -1.51 -9.60 12.20
N GLY A 58 -1.56 -8.40 11.62
CA GLY A 58 -0.39 -7.64 11.17
C GLY A 58 0.24 -8.16 9.87
N VAL A 59 -0.43 -9.08 9.15
CA VAL A 59 0.12 -9.66 7.92
C VAL A 59 -0.23 -8.78 6.71
N PRO A 60 0.72 -8.48 5.81
CA PRO A 60 0.48 -7.73 4.59
C PRO A 60 -0.63 -8.33 3.71
N VAL A 61 -1.58 -7.49 3.34
CA VAL A 61 -2.64 -7.82 2.38
C VAL A 61 -2.14 -7.50 0.97
N ARG A 62 -2.47 -8.35 -0.01
CA ARG A 62 -2.19 -8.03 -1.41
C ARG A 62 -3.02 -6.84 -1.84
N GLY A 63 -2.40 -5.82 -2.43
CA GLY A 63 -3.04 -4.61 -2.94
C GLY A 63 -4.25 -4.87 -3.85
N LYS A 64 -4.20 -5.92 -4.67
CA LYS A 64 -5.34 -6.36 -5.52
C LYS A 64 -6.61 -6.73 -4.74
N LYS A 65 -6.47 -7.04 -3.44
CA LYS A 65 -7.57 -7.39 -2.52
C LYS A 65 -8.00 -6.22 -1.64
N THR A 66 -7.37 -5.06 -1.80
CA THR A 66 -7.70 -3.86 -1.02
C THR A 66 -8.79 -3.05 -1.72
N LYS A 67 -9.57 -2.29 -0.93
CA LYS A 67 -10.56 -1.33 -1.42
C LYS A 67 -10.46 -0.03 -0.61
N LYS A 68 -10.82 1.10 -1.23
CA LYS A 68 -10.75 2.44 -0.61
C LYS A 68 -11.51 2.56 0.72
N GLU A 69 -12.55 1.76 0.91
CA GLU A 69 -13.43 1.80 2.10
C GLU A 69 -13.10 0.75 3.17
N GLN A 70 -11.98 0.03 3.07
CA GLN A 70 -11.62 -0.92 4.12
C GLN A 70 -11.09 -0.19 5.36
N LYS A 71 -11.95 -0.10 6.38
CA LYS A 71 -11.58 0.13 7.78
C LYS A 71 -10.73 -1.05 8.28
N THR A 72 -9.49 -1.13 7.84
CA THR A 72 -8.49 -2.00 8.48
C THR A 72 -7.55 -1.07 9.21
N ALA A 73 -7.99 -0.67 10.41
CA ALA A 73 -7.11 -0.33 11.51
C ALA A 73 -6.74 -1.64 12.23
#